data_AF-A0A356KGX3-F1
#
_entry.id   AF-A0A356KGX3-F1
#
_cell.length_a   1.000
_cell.length_b   1.000
_cell.length_c   1.000
_cell.angle_alpha   90.00
_cell.angle_beta   90.00
_cell.angle_gamma   90.00
#
_symmetry.space_group_name_H-M   'P 1'
#
loop_
_entity.id
_entity.type
_entity.pdbx_description
1 polymer ?
#
loop_
_entity_poly.entity_id
_entity_poly.type
_entity_poly.pdbx_seq_one_letter_code
_entity_poly.pdbx_strand_id
1 'polypeptide(L)'
;REQPVQELSAAGWGTLTHQEESVSTGRGAYRDGAWSVVFTRPLRTDDPRDAQLGFASQTRRVAFAVWNGATGDRGARKNWSATWVDLRLETSN
;
A
#
# COMPACT_ATOMS: atom_id res chain seq x y z
N ARG A 1 -2.81 8.28 16.84
CA ARG A 1 -2.27 8.00 15.49
C ARG A 1 -2.38 9.30 14.71
N GLU A 2 -1.28 9.84 14.21
CA GLU A 2 -1.24 11.21 13.66
C GLU A 2 -1.78 11.29 12.22
N GLN A 3 -1.76 10.19 11.46
CA GLN A 3 -2.28 10.11 10.09
C GLN A 3 -3.02 8.78 9.80
N PRO A 4 -4.00 8.75 8.86
CA PRO A 4 -4.79 7.57 8.55
C PRO A 4 -4.02 6.49 7.77
N VAL A 5 -2.90 6.86 7.16
CA VAL A 5 -2.02 5.98 6.38
C VAL A 5 -0.66 5.87 7.09
N GLN A 6 0.01 4.73 6.93
CA GLN A 6 1.37 4.51 7.42
C GLN A 6 2.19 3.87 6.32
N GLU A 7 3.41 4.36 6.13
CA GLU A 7 4.39 3.77 5.23
C GLU A 7 5.34 2.88 6.01
N LEU A 8 5.53 1.66 5.51
CA LEU A 8 6.32 0.63 6.18
C LEU A 8 7.26 -0.02 5.17
N SER A 9 8.46 -0.38 5.62
CA SER A 9 9.43 -1.15 4.84
C SER A 9 9.69 -2.49 5.52
N ALA A 10 10.00 -3.52 4.72
CA ALA A 10 10.38 -4.84 5.23
C ALA A 10 11.43 -5.46 4.32
N ALA A 11 12.39 -6.16 4.92
CA ALA A 11 13.38 -6.98 4.24
C ALA A 11 13.19 -8.45 4.67
N GLY A 12 12.01 -9.00 4.39
CA GLY A 12 11.60 -10.35 4.79
C GLY A 12 10.62 -10.40 5.96
N TRP A 13 10.37 -11.60 6.49
CA TRP A 13 9.39 -11.83 7.54
C TRP A 13 9.87 -11.27 8.89
N GLY A 14 8.97 -10.59 9.61
CA GLY A 14 9.27 -10.06 10.94
C GLY A 14 10.10 -8.77 10.99
N THR A 15 10.49 -8.22 9.83
CA THR A 15 11.33 -6.99 9.74
C THR A 15 10.53 -5.73 9.38
N LEU A 16 9.19 -5.80 9.47
CA LEU A 16 8.31 -4.67 9.16
C LEU A 16 8.58 -3.50 10.11
N THR A 17 9.03 -2.38 9.56
CA THR A 17 9.35 -1.17 10.32
C THR A 17 8.67 0.05 9.72
N HIS A 18 8.42 1.06 10.55
CA HIS A 18 7.94 2.36 10.10
C HIS A 18 9.02 3.08 9.30
N GLN A 19 8.62 3.70 8.19
CA GLN A 19 9.42 4.75 7.57
C GLN A 19 9.29 6.03 8.41
N GLU A 20 10.37 6.82 8.47
CA GLU A 20 10.38 8.09 9.20
C GLU A 20 9.55 9.15 8.48
N GLU A 21 9.61 9.15 7.14
CA GLU A 21 8.83 10.02 6.27
C GLU A 21 7.59 9.26 5.76
N SER A 22 6.47 9.97 5.70
CA SER A 22 5.21 9.45 5.16
C SER A 22 4.61 10.51 4.26
N VAL A 23 4.63 10.27 2.96
CA VAL A 23 4.11 11.18 1.92
C VAL A 23 2.75 10.75 1.40
N SER A 24 2.30 9.56 1.80
CA SER A 24 1.03 8.97 1.41
C SER A 24 -0.11 9.46 2.29
N THR A 25 -1.21 9.82 1.64
CA THR A 25 -2.49 10.12 2.29
C THR A 25 -3.52 9.06 1.89
N GLY A 26 -4.66 9.06 2.58
CA GLY A 26 -5.72 8.14 2.21
C GLY A 26 -6.99 8.36 3.00
N ARG A 27 -8.06 7.77 2.46
CA ARG A 27 -9.39 7.81 3.06
C ARG A 27 -10.06 6.46 2.90
N GLY A 28 -10.70 6.00 3.97
CA GLY A 28 -11.60 4.86 3.96
C GLY A 28 -13.04 5.30 4.20
N ALA A 29 -13.98 4.66 3.52
CA ALA A 29 -15.41 4.76 3.80
C ALA A 29 -15.99 3.35 3.87
N TYR A 30 -16.84 3.10 4.87
CA TYR A 30 -17.60 1.87 4.99
C TYR A 30 -19.07 2.16 4.69
N ARG A 31 -19.63 1.44 3.71
CA ARG A 31 -21.03 1.57 3.31
C ARG A 31 -21.51 0.25 2.72
N ASP A 32 -22.76 -0.13 3.01
CA ASP A 32 -23.43 -1.30 2.43
C ASP A 32 -22.62 -2.61 2.53
N GLY A 33 -21.98 -2.83 3.68
CA GLY A 33 -21.22 -4.05 3.93
C GLY A 33 -19.78 -4.05 3.41
N ALA A 34 -19.34 -3.00 2.71
CA ALA A 34 -18.04 -2.96 2.04
C ALA A 34 -17.19 -1.73 2.44
N TRP A 35 -15.87 -1.92 2.42
CA TRP A 35 -14.90 -0.83 2.52
C TRP A 35 -14.50 -0.34 1.13
N SER A 36 -14.52 0.97 0.94
CA SER A 36 -13.83 1.65 -0.17
C SER A 36 -12.67 2.45 0.41
N VAL A 37 -11.45 2.14 -0.03
CA VAL A 37 -10.23 2.79 0.46
C VAL A 37 -9.45 3.33 -0.72
N VAL A 38 -9.07 4.60 -0.64
CA VAL A 38 -8.21 5.27 -1.60
C VAL A 38 -6.92 5.67 -0.89
N PHE A 39 -5.79 5.31 -1.50
CA PHE A 39 -4.47 5.81 -1.14
C PHE A 39 -3.99 6.77 -2.23
N THR A 40 -3.36 7.87 -1.84
CA THR A 40 -2.79 8.85 -2.75
C THR A 40 -1.36 9.13 -2.34
N ARG A 41 -0.43 9.00 -3.28
CA ARG A 41 0.97 9.35 -3.07
C ARG A 41 1.61 9.84 -4.37
N PRO A 42 2.70 10.62 -4.32
CA PRO A 42 3.47 10.99 -5.51
C PRO A 42 3.99 9.76 -6.27
N LEU A 43 4.07 9.84 -7.60
CA LEU A 43 4.67 8.78 -8.42
C LEU A 43 6.20 8.67 -8.25
N ARG A 44 6.81 9.77 -7.81
CA ARG A 44 8.24 9.92 -7.55
C ARG A 44 8.43 10.65 -6.23
N THR A 45 9.42 10.21 -5.46
CA THR A 45 9.79 10.77 -4.16
C THR A 45 11.31 10.76 -4.05
N ASP A 46 11.85 11.62 -3.19
CA ASP A 46 13.31 11.68 -2.96
C ASP A 46 13.77 10.70 -1.86
N ASP A 47 12.85 10.07 -1.12
CA ASP A 47 13.18 9.04 -0.12
C ASP A 47 13.61 7.75 -0.84
N PRO A 48 14.86 7.27 -0.66
CA PRO A 48 15.35 6.05 -1.28
C PRO A 48 14.67 4.77 -0.77
N ARG A 49 13.96 4.82 0.37
CA ARG A 49 13.17 3.69 0.92
C ARG A 49 11.84 3.50 0.22
N ASP A 50 11.39 4.50 -0.53
CA ASP A 50 10.13 4.46 -1.25
C ASP A 50 10.19 3.67 -2.55
N ALA A 51 9.10 2.94 -2.82
CA ALA A 51 8.86 2.37 -4.13
C ALA A 51 8.64 3.49 -5.16
N GLN A 52 9.57 3.63 -6.11
CA GLN A 52 9.48 4.62 -7.18
C GLN A 52 8.53 4.14 -8.28
N LEU A 53 7.29 4.63 -8.28
CA LEU A 53 6.23 4.17 -9.19
C LEU A 53 6.41 4.66 -10.63
N GLY A 54 7.16 5.76 -10.84
CA GLY A 54 7.85 6.07 -12.11
C GLY A 54 6.96 6.30 -13.35
N PHE A 55 7.63 6.54 -14.49
CA PHE A 55 7.01 6.92 -15.77
C PHE A 55 6.24 5.78 -16.45
N ALA A 56 5.35 6.15 -17.38
CA ALA A 56 4.34 5.33 -18.07
C ALA A 56 4.85 4.20 -18.99
N SER A 57 6.04 3.65 -18.76
CA SER A 57 6.60 2.54 -19.55
C SER A 57 7.25 1.45 -18.69
N GLN A 58 7.34 1.64 -17.38
CA GLN A 58 7.97 0.67 -16.49
C GLN A 58 6.90 -0.18 -15.79
N THR A 59 7.05 -1.50 -15.88
CA THR A 59 6.22 -2.42 -15.09
C THR A 59 6.76 -2.48 -13.66
N ARG A 60 5.89 -2.14 -12.71
CA ARG A 60 6.12 -2.35 -11.27
C ARG A 60 5.37 -3.58 -10.80
N ARG A 61 5.62 -3.97 -9.55
CA ARG A 61 4.91 -5.08 -8.90
C ARG A 61 4.13 -4.51 -7.72
N VAL A 62 2.89 -4.94 -7.58
CA VAL A 62 2.04 -4.62 -6.43
C VAL A 62 1.39 -5.89 -5.90
N ALA A 63 1.13 -5.91 -4.60
CA ALA A 63 0.40 -6.95 -3.91
C ALA A 63 -0.48 -6.29 -2.85
N PHE A 64 -1.60 -6.93 -2.51
CA PHE A 64 -2.55 -6.41 -1.55
C PHE A 64 -2.71 -7.40 -0.41
N ALA A 65 -2.88 -6.88 0.80
CA ALA A 65 -3.31 -7.67 1.94
C ALA A 65 -4.45 -6.95 2.66
N VAL A 66 -5.43 -7.71 3.12
CA VAL A 66 -6.62 -7.23 3.81
C VAL A 66 -6.80 -8.00 5.10
N TRP A 67 -7.22 -7.28 6.13
CA TRP A 67 -7.47 -7.82 7.46
C TRP A 67 -8.95 -7.65 7.77
N ASN A 68 -9.64 -8.76 8.02
CA ASN A 68 -10.99 -8.69 8.58
C ASN A 68 -10.91 -8.59 10.11
N GLY A 69 -11.00 -7.36 10.62
CA GLY A 69 -10.96 -7.11 12.06
C GLY A 69 -12.08 -7.83 12.84
N ALA A 70 -13.24 -8.08 12.23
CA ALA A 70 -14.35 -8.79 12.87
C ALA A 70 -14.04 -10.28 13.13
N THR A 71 -13.14 -10.89 12.35
CA THR A 71 -12.60 -12.24 12.59
C THR A 71 -11.30 -12.22 13.41
N GLY A 72 -10.91 -11.03 13.87
CA GLY A 72 -9.70 -10.79 14.65
C GLY A 72 -8.41 -10.69 13.84
N ASP A 73 -8.46 -10.66 12.50
CA ASP A 73 -7.25 -10.56 11.68
C ASP A 73 -6.37 -9.38 12.12
N ARG A 74 -5.08 -9.65 12.35
CA ARG A 74 -4.07 -8.66 12.73
C ARG A 74 -2.67 -9.20 12.44
N GLY A 75 -1.70 -8.30 12.21
CA GLY A 75 -0.31 -8.70 11.95
C GLY A 75 -0.21 -9.64 10.74
N ALA A 76 0.36 -10.83 10.93
CA ALA A 76 0.49 -11.83 9.87
C ALA A 76 -0.83 -12.58 9.55
N ARG A 77 -1.84 -12.55 10.43
CA ARG A 77 -3.15 -13.15 10.16
C ARG A 77 -3.96 -12.20 9.27
N LYS A 78 -3.95 -12.49 7.98
CA LYS A 78 -4.55 -11.68 6.90
C LYS A 78 -4.82 -12.52 5.67
N ASN A 79 -5.69 -12.02 4.81
CA ASN A 79 -5.78 -12.49 3.43
C ASN A 79 -4.89 -11.62 2.56
N TRP A 80 -4.16 -12.21 1.60
CA TRP A 80 -3.26 -11.47 0.73
C TRP A 80 -3.27 -12.04 -0.69
N SER A 81 -2.93 -11.21 -1.67
CA SER A 81 -2.77 -11.64 -3.06
C SER A 81 -1.59 -12.61 -3.12
N ALA A 82 -1.87 -13.90 -3.34
CA ALA A 82 -0.89 -14.99 -3.27
C ALA A 82 0.39 -14.78 -4.12
N THR A 83 0.34 -13.88 -5.10
CA THR A 83 1.48 -13.46 -5.90
C THR A 83 1.48 -11.95 -6.13
N TRP A 84 2.61 -11.43 -6.61
CA TRP A 84 2.72 -10.08 -7.15
C TRP A 84 1.96 -9.96 -8.48
N VAL A 85 1.26 -8.84 -8.66
CA VAL A 85 0.64 -8.48 -9.95
C VAL A 85 1.43 -7.35 -10.62
N ASP A 86 1.41 -7.33 -11.96
CA ASP A 86 1.99 -6.25 -12.74
C ASP A 86 1.20 -4.96 -12.50
N LEU A 87 1.88 -3.89 -12.09
CA LEU A 87 1.37 -2.54 -12.06
C LEU A 87 1.98 -1.77 -13.21
N ARG A 88 1.14 -1.36 -14.16
CA ARG A 88 1.52 -0.51 -15.29
C ARG A 88 0.70 0.76 -15.23
N LEU A 89 1.40 1.90 -15.30
CA LEU A 89 0.76 3.21 -15.38
C LEU A 89 0.61 3.56 -16.86
N GLU A 90 -0.62 3.79 -17.28
CA GLU A 90 -0.92 4.24 -18.64
C GLU A 90 -0.82 5.76 -18.71
N THR A 91 -0.34 6.28 -19.83
CA THR A 91 -0.48 7.71 -20.13
C THR A 91 -1.88 7.91 -20.72
N SER A 92 -2.63 8.88 -20.20
CA SER A 92 -3.83 9.36 -20.89
C SER A 92 -3.46 9.90 -22.27
N ASN A 93 -4.14 9.40 -23.29
CA ASN A 93 -3.98 9.79 -24.70
C ASN A 93 -4.60 11.17 -24.98
#